data_AF-A0A7H0JXW2-F1
#
_entry.id   AF-A0A7H0JXW2-F1
#
_cell.length_a   1.000
_cell.length_b   1.000
_cell.length_c   1.000
_cell.angle_alpha   90.00
_cell.angle_beta   90.00
_cell.angle_gamma   90.00
#
_symmetry.space_group_name_H-M   'P 1'
#
loop_
_entity.id
_entity.type
_entity.pdbx_description
1 polymer ?
#
loop_
_entity_poly.entity_id
_entity_poly.type
_entity_poly.pdbx_seq_one_letter_code
_entity_poly.pdbx_strand_id
1 'polypeptide(L)'
;MGVEERLREALAGEAGSATVSMRELNQKTRAVIDRVVKEGATLTVTDRGNPIAEIHPVSEKTGLDRLEELGLLAQRGKPVEEGWRPAASGVSLDAWLEEERGEDRLERVMADLRELDGSGVDGGKADG
;
A
#
# COMPACT_ATOMS: atom_id res chain seq x y z
N MET A 1 6.03 -11.00 3.99
CA MET A 1 5.95 -9.78 3.16
C MET A 1 5.71 -8.59 4.06
N GLY A 2 6.70 -7.70 4.13
CA GLY A 2 6.68 -6.52 4.99
C GLY A 2 5.74 -5.43 4.45
N VAL A 3 5.24 -4.55 5.32
CA VAL A 3 4.36 -3.44 4.90
C VAL A 3 5.09 -2.49 3.93
N GLU A 4 6.39 -2.27 4.11
CA GLU A 4 7.23 -1.50 3.20
C GLU A 4 7.37 -2.15 1.82
N GLU A 5 7.37 -3.48 1.77
CA GLU A 5 7.45 -4.24 0.52
C GLU A 5 6.14 -4.12 -0.26
N ARG A 6 5.00 -4.21 0.44
CA ARG A 6 3.67 -3.94 -0.15
C ARG A 6 3.52 -2.49 -0.60
N LEU A 7 4.09 -1.54 0.14
CA LEU A 7 4.07 -0.12 -0.23
C LEU A 7 4.96 0.16 -1.44
N ARG A 8 6.16 -0.45 -1.50
CA ARG A 8 7.02 -0.37 -2.69
C ARG A 8 6.38 -1.02 -3.90
N GLU A 9 5.69 -2.15 -3.74
CA GLU A 9 4.98 -2.84 -4.81
C GLU A 9 3.78 -2.01 -5.31
N ALA A 10 3.02 -1.39 -4.41
CA ALA A 10 1.93 -0.47 -4.75
C ALA A 10 2.45 0.78 -5.50
N LEU A 11 3.52 1.41 -4.99
CA LEU A 11 4.14 2.58 -5.61
C LEU A 11 4.88 2.25 -6.91
N ALA A 12 5.44 1.04 -7.05
CA ALA A 12 6.04 0.57 -8.29
C ALA A 12 4.96 0.25 -9.35
N GLY A 13 3.76 -0.16 -8.93
CA GLY A 13 2.58 -0.24 -9.78
C GLY A 13 2.12 1.13 -10.30
N GLU A 14 2.26 2.19 -9.49
CA GLU A 14 1.98 3.58 -9.90
C GLU A 14 3.11 4.22 -10.72
N ALA A 15 4.37 3.83 -10.51
CA ALA A 15 5.54 4.38 -11.21
C ALA A 15 5.61 4.02 -12.72
N GLY A 16 4.65 3.23 -13.21
CA GLY A 16 4.35 3.08 -14.63
C GLY A 16 3.58 4.25 -15.24
N SER A 17 3.39 5.38 -14.53
CA SER A 17 2.73 6.58 -15.05
C SER A 17 3.52 7.15 -16.23
N ALA A 18 3.20 6.67 -17.41
CA ALA A 18 3.84 7.13 -18.63
C ALA A 18 3.65 8.64 -18.73
N THR A 19 4.73 9.38 -18.99
CA THR A 19 4.70 10.85 -19.05
C THR A 19 4.55 11.31 -20.50
N VAL A 20 3.84 12.41 -20.71
CA VAL A 20 3.74 13.10 -22.00
C VAL A 20 3.93 14.59 -21.80
N SER A 21 4.59 15.26 -22.74
CA SER A 21 4.67 16.72 -22.71
C SER A 21 3.37 17.35 -23.22
N MET A 22 3.08 18.58 -22.79
CA MET A 22 1.94 19.37 -23.25
C MET A 22 1.98 19.58 -24.77
N ARG A 23 3.19 19.68 -25.33
CA ARG A 23 3.41 19.77 -26.78
C ARG A 23 3.01 18.49 -27.50
N GLU A 24 3.40 17.34 -26.98
CA GLU A 24 3.03 16.04 -27.55
C GLU A 24 1.53 15.77 -27.41
N LEU A 25 0.95 16.12 -26.27
CA LEU A 25 -0.49 16.04 -26.06
C LEU A 25 -1.26 16.86 -27.11
N ASN A 26 -0.81 18.08 -27.40
CA ASN A 26 -1.43 18.93 -28.42
C ASN A 26 -1.24 18.39 -29.85
N GLN A 27 -0.11 17.75 -30.15
CA GLN A 27 0.18 17.24 -31.50
C GLN A 27 -0.43 15.87 -31.77
N LYS A 28 -0.61 15.05 -30.74
CA LYS A 28 -0.99 13.64 -30.84
C LYS A 28 -2.15 13.28 -29.92
N THR A 29 -3.07 14.22 -29.68
CA THR A 29 -4.15 14.09 -28.69
C THR A 29 -4.89 12.76 -28.80
N ARG A 30 -5.33 12.39 -30.00
CA ARG A 30 -6.07 11.15 -30.23
C ARG A 30 -5.26 9.90 -29.88
N ALA A 31 -3.99 9.85 -30.26
CA ALA A 31 -3.12 8.72 -29.94
C ALA A 31 -2.82 8.61 -28.44
N VAL A 32 -2.70 9.75 -27.74
CA VAL A 32 -2.53 9.77 -26.29
C VAL A 32 -3.79 9.27 -25.59
N ILE A 33 -4.98 9.72 -26.01
CA ILE A 33 -6.26 9.26 -25.47
C ILE A 33 -6.47 7.77 -25.74
N ASP A 34 -6.24 7.31 -26.98
CA ASP A 34 -6.36 5.90 -27.35
C ASP A 34 -5.40 5.03 -26.50
N ARG A 35 -4.22 5.57 -26.16
CA ARG A 35 -3.27 4.90 -25.26
C ARG A 35 -3.82 4.78 -23.84
N VAL A 36 -4.33 5.87 -23.26
CA VAL A 36 -4.97 5.86 -21.92
C VAL A 36 -6.09 4.81 -21.87
N VAL A 37 -6.96 4.81 -22.87
CA VAL A 37 -8.11 3.88 -22.93
C VAL A 37 -7.66 2.43 -23.09
N LYS A 38 -6.64 2.17 -23.93
CA LYS A 38 -6.15 0.81 -24.21
C LYS A 38 -5.33 0.23 -23.06
N GLU A 39 -4.48 1.05 -22.45
CA GLU A 39 -3.58 0.63 -21.38
C GLU A 39 -4.28 0.64 -20.01
N GLY A 40 -5.40 1.35 -19.87
CA GLY A 40 -6.08 1.51 -18.59
C GLY A 40 -5.20 2.20 -17.54
N ALA A 41 -4.20 2.98 -17.99
CA ALA A 41 -3.17 3.55 -17.13
C ALA A 41 -3.25 5.07 -17.10
N THR A 42 -2.99 5.62 -15.91
CA THR A 42 -2.89 7.08 -15.68
C THR A 42 -1.67 7.65 -16.37
N LEU A 43 -1.88 8.79 -17.04
CA LEU A 43 -0.87 9.47 -17.84
C LEU A 43 -0.62 10.88 -17.31
N THR A 44 0.62 11.19 -16.94
CA THR A 44 0.99 12.51 -16.41
C THR A 44 1.40 13.45 -17.54
N VAL A 45 0.75 14.61 -17.62
CA VAL A 45 1.06 15.68 -18.56
C VAL A 45 2.06 16.64 -17.93
N THR A 46 3.13 16.94 -18.66
CA THR A 46 4.21 17.83 -18.21
C THR A 46 4.34 19.07 -19.10
N ASP A 47 4.64 20.22 -18.52
CA ASP A 47 5.13 21.39 -19.26
C ASP A 47 6.57 21.70 -18.83
N ARG A 48 7.49 21.65 -19.80
CA ARG A 48 8.94 21.83 -19.57
C ARG A 48 9.51 20.93 -18.46
N GLY A 49 9.00 19.70 -18.35
CA GLY A 49 9.40 18.73 -17.34
C GLY A 49 8.71 18.86 -15.99
N ASN A 50 7.86 19.88 -15.80
CA ASN A 50 7.04 20.00 -14.59
C ASN A 50 5.67 19.33 -14.81
N PRO A 51 5.23 18.42 -13.94
CA PRO A 51 3.89 17.84 -14.02
C PRO A 51 2.82 18.92 -13.78
N ILE A 52 1.80 18.96 -14.65
CA ILE A 52 0.74 19.98 -14.62
C ILE A 52 -0.68 19.39 -14.60
N ALA A 53 -0.85 18.15 -15.05
CA ALA A 53 -2.15 17.48 -15.09
C ALA A 53 -1.99 15.96 -15.19
N GLU A 54 -3.07 15.23 -14.92
CA GLU A 54 -3.17 13.79 -15.11
C GLU A 54 -4.38 13.46 -15.98
N ILE A 55 -4.28 12.38 -16.76
CA ILE A 55 -5.34 11.87 -17.63
C ILE A 55 -5.62 10.43 -17.23
N HIS A 56 -6.89 10.13 -16.94
CA HIS A 56 -7.37 8.82 -16.52
C HIS A 56 -8.47 8.30 -17.46
N PRO A 57 -8.62 6.97 -17.61
CA PRO A 57 -9.76 6.39 -18.33
C PRO A 57 -11.08 6.67 -17.58
N VAL A 58 -12.09 7.17 -18.28
CA VAL A 58 -13.42 7.46 -17.68
C VAL A 58 -14.15 6.19 -17.22
N SER A 59 -13.79 5.02 -17.77
CA SER A 59 -14.32 3.72 -17.34
C SER A 59 -13.89 3.32 -15.93
N GLU A 60 -12.89 3.99 -15.36
CA GLU A 60 -12.44 3.82 -13.97
C GLU A 60 -13.10 4.82 -13.01
N LYS A 61 -14.23 5.43 -13.42
CA LYS A 61 -15.08 6.18 -12.49
C LYS A 61 -15.53 5.25 -11.37
N THR A 62 -14.89 5.39 -10.22
CA THR A 62 -15.23 4.73 -8.98
C THR A 62 -16.60 5.21 -8.50
N GLY A 63 -17.17 4.50 -7.51
CA GLY A 63 -18.38 4.98 -6.85
C GLY A 63 -18.22 6.38 -6.24
N LEU A 64 -16.99 6.77 -5.89
CA LEU A 64 -16.67 8.09 -5.35
C LEU A 64 -16.76 9.17 -6.44
N ASP A 65 -16.26 8.92 -7.64
CA ASP A 65 -16.33 9.88 -8.75
C ASP A 65 -17.79 10.19 -9.13
N ARG A 66 -18.66 9.18 -9.12
CA ARG A 66 -20.10 9.38 -9.32
C ARG A 66 -20.73 10.22 -8.21
N LEU A 67 -20.31 10.03 -6.96
CA LEU A 67 -20.81 10.83 -5.83
C LEU A 67 -20.31 12.28 -5.90
N GLU A 68 -19.10 12.51 -6.42
CA GLU A 68 -18.56 13.84 -6.68
C GLU A 68 -19.35 14.58 -7.76
N GLU A 69 -19.58 13.94 -8.90
CA GLU A 69 -20.33 14.52 -10.02
C GLU A 69 -21.78 14.87 -9.67
N LEU A 70 -22.40 14.08 -8.79
CA LEU A 70 -23.75 14.34 -8.30
C LEU A 70 -23.78 15.44 -7.23
N GLY A 71 -22.63 16.01 -6.85
CA GLY A 71 -22.51 17.00 -5.78
C GLY A 71 -22.88 16.44 -4.39
N LEU A 72 -22.82 15.11 -4.23
CA LEU A 72 -23.20 14.40 -3.00
C LEU A 72 -22.01 14.19 -2.06
N LEU A 73 -20.78 14.39 -2.54
CA LEU A 73 -19.61 14.49 -1.68
C LEU A 73 -19.58 15.86 -1.00
N ALA A 74 -19.98 15.89 0.27
CA ALA A 74 -19.57 16.96 1.16
C ALA A 74 -18.14 16.66 1.62
N GLN A 75 -17.15 17.47 1.22
CA GLN A 75 -15.82 17.47 1.84
C GLN A 75 -15.97 17.93 3.31
N ARG A 76 -16.32 16.99 4.19
CA ARG A 76 -16.34 17.21 5.64
C ARG A 76 -14.97 16.84 6.17
N GLY A 77 -14.08 17.82 6.16
CA GLY A 77 -12.81 17.74 6.87
C GLY A 77 -12.28 19.15 7.09
N LYS A 78 -12.08 19.53 8.34
CA LYS A 78 -11.06 20.54 8.64
C LYS A 78 -9.70 19.89 8.35
N PRO A 79 -8.64 20.66 8.02
CA PRO A 79 -7.29 20.12 8.04
C PRO A 79 -7.11 19.31 9.32
N VAL A 80 -6.66 18.05 9.19
CA VAL A 80 -6.33 17.26 10.37
C VAL A 80 -5.20 18.00 11.06
N GLU A 81 -5.50 18.61 12.21
CA GLU A 81 -4.44 19.07 13.08
C GLU A 81 -3.74 17.81 13.59
N GLU A 82 -2.44 17.70 13.29
CA GLU A 82 -1.53 16.67 13.81
C GLU A 82 -1.32 16.88 15.33
N GLY A 83 -2.40 16.82 16.10
CA GLY A 83 -2.42 16.91 17.55
C GLY A 83 -2.48 15.53 18.22
N TRP A 84 -2.66 14.47 17.44
CA TRP A 84 -2.61 13.12 17.97
C TRP A 84 -1.18 12.80 18.39
N ARG A 85 -0.99 12.60 19.68
CA ARG A 85 0.22 12.02 20.26
C ARG A 85 -0.15 10.68 20.87
N PRO A 86 0.66 9.63 20.70
CA PRO A 86 0.49 8.42 21.48
C PRO A 86 0.38 8.79 22.95
N ALA A 87 -0.60 8.23 23.66
CA ALA A 87 -0.62 8.34 25.12
C ALA A 87 0.74 7.84 25.61
N ALA A 88 1.41 8.61 26.47
CA ALA A 88 2.66 8.16 27.07
C ALA A 88 2.33 6.87 27.85
N SER A 89 2.64 5.72 27.25
CA SER A 89 2.74 4.49 28.00
C SER A 89 3.82 4.75 29.05
N GLY A 90 3.57 4.44 30.32
CA GLY A 90 4.59 4.52 31.38
C GLY A 90 5.78 3.57 31.18
N VAL A 91 5.97 3.09 29.95
CA VAL A 91 6.98 2.15 29.47
C VAL A 91 7.69 2.83 28.31
N SER A 92 9.01 2.91 28.37
CA SER A 92 9.81 3.44 27.27
C SER A 92 9.78 2.47 26.09
N LEU A 93 9.74 3.01 24.87
CA LEU A 93 9.76 2.22 23.64
C LEU A 93 10.96 1.28 23.60
N ASP A 94 12.12 1.74 24.08
CA ASP A 94 13.34 0.91 24.13
C ASP A 94 13.22 -0.26 25.10
N ALA A 95 12.61 -0.06 26.28
CA ALA A 95 12.38 -1.16 27.22
C ALA A 95 11.38 -2.18 26.68
N TRP A 96 10.31 -1.71 26.03
CA TRP A 96 9.33 -2.57 25.38
C TRP A 96 9.94 -3.34 24.19
N LEU A 97 10.79 -2.69 23.39
CA LEU A 97 11.50 -3.34 22.30
C LEU A 97 12.52 -4.36 22.80
N GLU A 98 13.17 -4.11 23.92
CA GLU A 98 14.11 -5.06 24.53
C GLU A 98 13.37 -6.28 25.09
N GLU A 99 12.20 -6.08 25.70
CA GLU A 99 11.31 -7.17 26.13
C GLU A 99 10.81 -8.00 24.94
N GLU A 100 10.42 -7.36 23.84
CA GLU A 100 9.95 -8.05 22.62
C GLU A 100 11.08 -8.71 21.79
N ARG A 101 12.32 -8.21 21.90
CA ARG A 101 13.50 -8.72 21.18
C ARG A 101 14.37 -9.67 22.02
N GLY A 102 14.15 -9.75 23.33
CA GLY A 102 15.00 -10.47 24.27
C GLY A 102 15.11 -11.98 23.99
N GLU A 103 16.24 -12.56 24.42
CA GLU A 103 16.61 -13.97 24.31
C GLU A 103 15.51 -14.92 24.80
N ASP A 104 14.74 -14.51 25.81
CA ASP A 104 13.59 -15.22 26.38
C ASP A 104 12.52 -15.60 25.35
N ARG A 105 12.31 -14.80 24.31
CA ARG A 105 11.35 -15.13 23.24
C ARG A 105 11.88 -16.26 22.37
N LEU A 106 13.16 -16.22 22.00
CA LEU A 106 13.77 -17.29 21.22
C LEU A 106 13.76 -18.59 22.03
N GLU A 107 14.07 -18.53 23.33
CA GLU A 107 13.99 -19.72 24.20
C GLU A 107 12.57 -20.29 24.29
N ARG A 108 11.55 -19.42 24.43
CA ARG A 108 10.14 -19.84 24.50
C ARG A 108 9.65 -20.44 23.19
N VAL A 109 9.95 -19.80 22.06
CA VAL A 109 9.62 -20.32 20.72
C VAL A 109 10.34 -21.64 20.43
N MET A 110 11.61 -21.77 20.86
CA MET A 110 12.36 -23.01 20.71
C MET A 110 11.85 -24.12 21.63
N ALA A 111 11.32 -23.79 22.81
CA ALA A 111 10.64 -24.74 23.69
C ALA A 111 9.32 -25.22 23.06
N ASP A 112 8.48 -24.30 22.58
CA ASP A 112 7.21 -24.62 21.91
C ASP A 112 7.43 -25.49 20.66
N LEU A 113 8.46 -25.19 19.85
CA LEU A 113 8.82 -25.99 18.68
C LEU A 113 9.27 -27.41 19.05
N ARG A 114 10.01 -27.58 20.15
CA ARG A 114 10.42 -28.91 20.64
C ARG A 114 9.25 -29.72 21.19
N GLU A 115 8.28 -29.06 21.81
CA GLU A 115 7.05 -29.70 22.30
C GLU A 115 6.17 -30.16 21.14
N LEU A 116 6.08 -29.36 20.07
CA LEU A 116 5.41 -29.72 18.82
C LEU A 116 6.09 -30.91 18.12
N ASP A 117 7.43 -30.94 18.03
CA ASP A 117 8.18 -32.07 17.48
C ASP A 117 8.09 -33.34 18.35
N GLY A 118 7.98 -33.19 19.67
CA GLY A 118 7.81 -34.29 20.62
C GLY A 118 6.42 -34.95 20.56
N SER A 119 5.39 -34.22 20.11
CA SER A 119 4.03 -34.73 19.98
C SER A 119 3.80 -35.62 18.74
N GLY A 120 4.80 -35.74 17.85
CA GLY A 120 4.73 -36.52 16.61
C GLY A 120 5.24 -37.97 16.70
N VAL A 121 5.69 -38.44 17.88
CA VAL A 121 6.24 -39.80 18.05
C VAL A 121 5.61 -40.52 19.24
N ASP A 122 4.29 -40.72 19.20
CA ASP A 122 3.69 -41.89 19.86
C ASP A 122 2.39 -42.29 19.15
N GLY A 123 2.32 -43.53 18.67
CA GLY A 123 1.12 -44.06 18.00
C GLY A 123 1.38 -44.79 16.68
N GLY A 124 2.29 -45.76 16.67
CA GLY A 124 2.54 -46.56 15.47
C GLY A 124 3.17 -47.93 15.71
N LYS A 125 2.75 -48.67 16.75
CA LYS A 125 3.08 -50.11 16.83
C LYS A 125 2.01 -50.94 17.58
N ALA A 126 1.17 -51.60 16.79
CA ALA A 126 0.38 -52.81 17.08
C ALA A 126 -0.17 -53.26 15.71
N ASP A 127 -0.17 -54.49 15.23
CA ASP A 127 0.15 -55.83 15.75
C ASP A 127 0.55 -56.72 14.56
N GLY A 128 1.29 -57.79 14.83
CA GLY A 128 1.60 -58.86 13.87
C GLY A 128 2.41 -59.98 14.53
#